data_AF-A0A971A772-F1
#
_entry.id   AF-A0A971A772-F1
#
_cell.length_a   1.000
_cell.length_b   1.000
_cell.length_c   1.000
_cell.angle_alpha   90.00
_cell.angle_beta   90.00
_cell.angle_gamma   90.00
#
_symmetry.space_group_name_H-M   'P 1'
#
loop_
_entity.id
_entity.type
_entity.pdbx_description
1 polymer ?
#
loop_
_entity_poly.entity_id
_entity_poly.type
_entity_poly.pdbx_seq_one_letter_code
_entity_poly.pdbx_strand_id
1 'polypeptide(L)'
;MLSSCGINNDLNDITADIATSSVVFKSERGFGNDRFDIYSFSLKKPKVISNFHQVSEESERFFRDHIGMIDIELMNDPSRASSLRNDIDKAKNQEDGQYLYLNLNGTSKLYVYSPTLNMGYCLILVI
;
A
#
# COMPACT_ATOMS: atom_id res chain seq x y z
N MET A 1 28.79 -13.94 7.01
CA MET A 1 28.08 -12.77 6.45
C MET A 1 26.66 -13.22 6.23
N LEU A 2 25.72 -12.79 7.07
CA LEU A 2 24.33 -13.26 7.01
C LEU A 2 23.56 -12.40 6.01
N SER A 3 23.01 -13.09 5.02
CA SER A 3 22.22 -12.60 3.91
C SER A 3 21.08 -11.70 4.40
N SER A 4 21.01 -10.50 3.84
CA SER A 4 19.88 -9.59 3.97
C SER A 4 18.59 -10.31 3.56
N CYS A 5 17.70 -10.50 4.54
CA CYS A 5 16.34 -11.00 4.35
C CYS A 5 15.64 -10.17 3.27
N GLY A 6 15.04 -10.86 2.30
CA GLY A 6 14.68 -10.33 0.98
C GLY A 6 13.87 -9.04 0.99
N ILE A 7 14.29 -8.10 0.15
CA ILE A 7 13.41 -7.06 -0.36
C ILE A 7 12.24 -7.79 -1.02
N ASN A 8 11.03 -7.63 -0.51
CA ASN A 8 9.81 -8.10 -1.16
C ASN A 8 9.76 -7.47 -2.55
N ASN A 9 9.84 -8.29 -3.61
CA ASN A 9 9.71 -7.84 -5.00
C ASN A 9 8.45 -6.99 -5.25
N ASP A 10 7.46 -7.16 -4.39
CA ASP A 10 6.18 -6.47 -4.40
C ASP A 10 6.30 -4.93 -4.29
N LEU A 11 7.38 -4.37 -3.73
CA LEU A 11 7.59 -2.91 -3.62
C LEU A 11 8.63 -2.36 -4.62
N ASN A 12 9.11 -3.16 -5.57
CA ASN A 12 10.19 -2.74 -6.48
C ASN A 12 9.76 -1.71 -7.54
N ASP A 13 8.47 -1.38 -7.62
CA ASP A 13 7.96 -0.43 -8.62
C ASP A 13 8.31 1.03 -8.29
N ILE A 14 8.67 1.32 -7.04
CA ILE A 14 8.94 2.69 -6.60
C ILE A 14 10.44 2.99 -6.60
N THR A 15 10.81 4.16 -7.12
CA THR A 15 12.20 4.63 -7.19
C THR A 15 12.61 5.31 -5.88
N ALA A 16 12.44 4.61 -4.76
CA ALA A 16 12.70 5.13 -3.42
C ALA A 16 13.55 4.18 -2.57
N ASP A 17 14.43 4.75 -1.75
CA ASP A 17 15.23 4.00 -0.79
C ASP A 17 14.39 3.62 0.43
N ILE A 18 13.77 2.45 0.38
CA ILE A 18 13.00 1.90 1.50
C ILE A 18 13.94 1.62 2.68
N ALA A 19 13.59 2.13 3.87
CA ALA A 19 14.28 1.84 5.13
C ALA A 19 13.73 0.57 5.77
N THR A 20 12.42 0.53 5.96
CA THR A 20 11.71 -0.59 6.56
C THR A 20 10.50 -0.93 5.72
N SER A 21 10.15 -2.21 5.66
CA SER A 21 8.85 -2.65 5.17
C SER A 21 8.36 -3.82 6.02
N SER A 22 7.05 -3.95 6.16
CA SER A 22 6.43 -5.05 6.90
C SER A 22 5.10 -5.44 6.28
N VAL A 23 4.74 -6.71 6.43
CA VAL A 23 3.42 -7.21 6.04
C VAL A 23 2.40 -6.77 7.10
N VAL A 24 1.37 -6.02 6.69
CA VAL A 24 0.27 -5.61 7.56
C VAL A 24 -0.93 -6.54 7.43
N PHE A 25 -1.16 -7.02 6.20
CA PHE A 25 -2.18 -8.00 5.89
C PHE A 25 -1.74 -8.90 4.73
N LYS A 26 -2.09 -10.18 4.79
CA LYS A 26 -1.97 -11.13 3.69
C LYS A 26 -3.25 -11.94 3.63
N SER A 27 -3.93 -11.91 2.49
CA SER A 27 -5.05 -12.81 2.23
C SER A 27 -4.52 -14.24 2.05
N GLU A 28 -5.43 -15.21 2.18
CA GLU A 28 -5.20 -16.53 1.61
C GLU A 28 -5.08 -16.43 0.09
N ARG A 29 -4.42 -17.40 -0.53
CA ARG A 29 -4.30 -17.46 -2.00
C ARG A 29 -5.55 -18.12 -2.58
N GLY A 30 -6.22 -17.40 -3.47
CA GLY A 30 -7.39 -17.89 -4.20
C GLY A 30 -7.01 -18.73 -5.42
N PHE A 31 -8.02 -19.04 -6.23
CA PHE A 31 -7.83 -19.64 -7.54
C PHE A 31 -6.91 -18.75 -8.40
N GLY A 32 -6.11 -19.31 -9.31
CA GLY A 32 -5.29 -18.49 -10.22
C GLY A 32 -4.16 -17.66 -9.59
N ASN A 33 -3.93 -17.77 -8.27
CA ASN A 33 -3.08 -16.91 -7.43
C ASN A 33 -3.71 -15.57 -7.02
N ASP A 34 -5.04 -15.46 -7.07
CA ASP A 34 -5.76 -14.30 -6.57
C ASP A 34 -5.33 -13.98 -5.14
N ARG A 35 -5.10 -12.69 -4.88
CA ARG A 35 -4.70 -12.24 -3.54
C ARG A 35 -4.97 -10.76 -3.31
N PHE A 36 -5.14 -10.43 -2.03
CA PHE A 36 -5.10 -9.08 -1.51
C PHE A 36 -4.08 -8.99 -0.36
N ASP A 37 -2.94 -8.36 -0.62
CA ASP A 37 -1.86 -8.18 0.35
C ASP A 37 -1.66 -6.69 0.64
N ILE A 38 -1.33 -6.35 1.89
CA ILE A 38 -1.00 -4.98 2.30
C ILE A 38 0.34 -4.96 3.01
N TYR A 39 1.21 -4.09 2.52
CA TYR A 39 2.52 -3.81 3.10
C TYR A 39 2.56 -2.39 3.62
N SER A 40 3.19 -2.17 4.77
CA SER A 40 3.63 -0.85 5.20
C SER A 40 5.11 -0.66 4.86
N PHE A 41 5.51 0.59 4.63
CA PHE A 41 6.90 0.95 4.40
C PHE A 41 7.24 2.36 4.91
N SER A 42 8.54 2.60 5.10
CA SER A 42 9.11 3.92 5.37
C SER A 42 10.35 4.13 4.48
N LEU A 43 10.74 5.38 4.27
CA LEU A 43 11.94 5.72 3.49
C LEU A 43 13.11 6.04 4.41
N LYS A 44 14.34 5.76 3.94
CA LYS A 44 15.58 6.15 4.64
C LYS A 44 15.70 7.67 4.78
N LYS A 45 15.20 8.39 3.78
CA LYS A 45 15.10 9.85 3.77
C LYS A 45 13.69 10.20 3.33
N PRO A 46 12.84 10.73 4.24
CA PRO A 46 11.50 11.15 3.88
C PRO A 46 11.56 12.22 2.80
N LYS A 47 10.86 12.00 1.68
CA LYS A 47 10.82 12.92 0.54
C LYS A 47 9.62 12.61 -0.34
N VAL A 48 9.27 13.55 -1.20
CA VAL A 48 8.39 13.27 -2.34
C VAL A 48 9.02 12.17 -3.22
N ILE A 49 8.24 11.16 -3.56
CA ILE A 49 8.68 10.05 -4.40
C ILE A 49 8.42 10.42 -5.87
N SER A 50 9.41 10.17 -6.73
CA SER A 50 9.24 10.40 -8.17
C SER A 50 8.15 9.47 -8.73
N ASN A 51 7.30 10.01 -9.61
CA ASN A 51 6.12 9.35 -10.20
C ASN A 51 4.90 9.21 -9.27
N PHE A 52 4.99 9.62 -8.01
CA PHE A 52 3.80 9.77 -7.18
C PHE A 52 3.10 11.10 -7.52
N HIS A 53 1.79 11.08 -7.44
CA HIS A 53 0.93 12.26 -7.58
C HIS A 53 0.42 12.67 -6.20
N GLN A 54 0.16 13.96 -5.98
CA GLN A 54 -0.56 14.37 -4.76
C GLN A 54 -1.96 13.76 -4.77
N VAL A 55 -2.44 13.35 -3.59
CA VAL A 55 -3.81 12.87 -3.43
C VAL A 55 -4.78 13.97 -3.85
N SER A 56 -5.75 13.59 -4.67
CA SER A 56 -6.76 14.49 -5.24
C SER A 56 -8.10 13.78 -5.39
N GLU A 57 -9.16 14.53 -5.72
CA GLU A 57 -10.48 13.95 -5.99
C GLU A 57 -10.45 12.86 -7.08
N GLU A 58 -9.57 13.00 -8.07
CA GLU A 58 -9.39 12.00 -9.12
C GLU A 58 -8.94 10.64 -8.55
N SER A 59 -8.05 10.68 -7.55
CA SER A 59 -7.46 9.48 -6.96
C SER A 59 -8.44 8.66 -6.11
N GLU A 60 -9.55 9.27 -5.68
CA GLU A 60 -10.54 8.66 -4.77
C GLU A 60 -11.14 7.36 -5.31
N ARG A 61 -11.24 7.21 -6.64
CA ARG A 61 -11.70 5.95 -7.24
C ARG A 61 -10.79 4.78 -6.88
N PHE A 62 -9.47 4.97 -6.96
CA PHE A 62 -8.50 3.91 -6.71
C PHE A 62 -8.50 3.52 -5.24
N PHE A 63 -8.57 4.52 -4.35
CA PHE A 63 -8.71 4.30 -2.92
C PHE A 63 -9.97 3.54 -2.59
N ARG A 64 -11.13 3.95 -3.10
CA ARG A 64 -12.40 3.27 -2.85
C ARG A 64 -12.34 1.79 -3.24
N ASP A 65 -11.80 1.48 -4.41
CA ASP A 65 -11.72 0.09 -4.89
C ASP A 65 -10.82 -0.77 -3.99
N HIS A 66 -9.64 -0.27 -3.61
CA HIS A 66 -8.70 -1.06 -2.77
C HIS A 66 -9.10 -1.10 -1.30
N ILE A 67 -9.65 0.00 -0.76
CA ILE A 67 -10.16 0.05 0.60
C ILE A 67 -11.38 -0.86 0.75
N GLY A 68 -12.25 -0.94 -0.26
CA GLY A 68 -13.36 -1.89 -0.27
C GLY A 68 -12.92 -3.34 -0.11
N MET A 69 -11.76 -3.71 -0.68
CA MET A 69 -11.18 -5.05 -0.48
C MET A 69 -10.76 -5.32 0.96
N ILE A 70 -10.36 -4.30 1.73
CA ILE A 70 -10.09 -4.45 3.18
C ILE A 70 -11.37 -4.92 3.89
N ASP A 71 -12.52 -4.31 3.57
CA ASP A 71 -13.79 -4.66 4.22
C ASP A 71 -14.25 -6.08 3.86
N ILE A 72 -13.99 -6.53 2.63
CA ILE A 72 -14.29 -7.89 2.18
C ILE A 72 -13.40 -8.91 2.90
N GLU A 73 -12.08 -8.70 2.85
CA GLU A 73 -11.08 -9.64 3.38
C GLU A 73 -11.10 -9.71 4.91
N LEU A 74 -11.49 -8.63 5.58
CA LEU A 74 -11.59 -8.54 7.03
C LEU A 74 -13.03 -8.45 7.53
N MET A 75 -14.01 -8.97 6.77
CA MET A 75 -15.43 -8.92 7.18
C MET A 75 -15.69 -9.58 8.55
N ASN A 76 -14.88 -10.58 8.92
CA ASN A 76 -14.95 -11.28 10.20
C ASN A 76 -14.14 -10.60 11.32
N ASP A 77 -13.36 -9.56 11.01
CA ASP A 77 -12.65 -8.71 11.98
C ASP A 77 -12.80 -7.22 11.63
N PRO A 78 -14.00 -6.63 11.84
CA PRO A 78 -14.26 -5.23 11.51
C PRO A 78 -13.38 -4.24 12.28
N SER A 79 -12.89 -4.64 13.46
CA SER A 79 -12.03 -3.82 14.31
C SER A 79 -10.66 -3.62 13.66
N ARG A 80 -10.08 -4.70 13.11
CA ARG A 80 -8.84 -4.66 12.35
C ARG A 80 -9.04 -3.94 11.01
N ALA A 81 -10.15 -4.19 10.31
CA ALA A 81 -10.50 -3.48 9.08
C ALA A 81 -10.52 -1.97 9.29
N SER A 82 -11.20 -1.52 10.35
CA SER A 82 -11.31 -0.10 10.71
C SER A 82 -9.96 0.50 11.11
N SER A 83 -9.15 -0.24 11.88
CA SER A 83 -7.82 0.23 12.27
C SER A 83 -6.91 0.42 11.05
N LEU A 84 -6.92 -0.54 10.12
CA LEU A 84 -6.09 -0.48 8.92
C LEU A 84 -6.51 0.65 7.98
N ARG A 85 -7.82 0.86 7.79
CA ARG A 85 -8.34 2.01 7.03
C ARG A 85 -7.91 3.32 7.65
N ASN A 86 -8.07 3.48 8.96
CA ASN A 86 -7.67 4.70 9.66
C ASN A 86 -6.17 4.99 9.50
N ASP A 87 -5.32 3.97 9.52
CA ASP A 87 -3.88 4.15 9.35
C ASP A 87 -3.49 4.52 7.91
N ILE A 88 -4.16 3.95 6.91
CA ILE A 88 -4.01 4.34 5.50
C ILE A 88 -4.53 5.77 5.27
N ASP A 89 -5.69 6.10 5.82
CA ASP A 89 -6.31 7.42 5.72
C ASP A 89 -5.46 8.51 6.38
N LYS A 90 -4.79 8.21 7.50
CA LYS A 90 -3.85 9.15 8.12
C LYS A 90 -2.75 9.56 7.15
N ALA A 91 -2.17 8.62 6.40
CA ALA A 91 -1.12 8.91 5.40
C ALA A 91 -1.70 9.58 4.15
N LYS A 92 -2.86 9.13 3.68
CA LYS A 92 -3.58 9.69 2.52
C LYS A 92 -3.95 11.16 2.73
N ASN A 93 -4.49 11.49 3.90
CA ASN A 93 -5.10 12.79 4.19
C ASN A 93 -4.10 13.81 4.79
N GLN A 94 -2.82 13.47 4.88
CA GLN A 94 -1.81 14.50 5.14
C GLN A 94 -1.77 15.51 3.99
N GLU A 95 -1.40 16.75 4.28
CA GLU A 95 -1.22 17.80 3.26
C GLU A 95 -0.21 17.38 2.17
N ASP A 96 0.78 16.58 2.54
CA ASP A 96 1.80 16.03 1.65
C ASP A 96 1.51 14.60 1.21
N GLY A 97 0.27 14.12 1.40
CA GLY A 97 -0.17 12.79 0.99
C GLY A 97 -0.02 12.58 -0.51
N GLN A 98 0.63 11.49 -0.89
CA GLN A 98 0.94 11.14 -2.27
C GLN A 98 0.47 9.72 -2.57
N TYR A 99 0.14 9.46 -3.84
CA TYR A 99 -0.26 8.14 -4.29
C TYR A 99 0.39 7.77 -5.62
N LEU A 100 0.45 6.47 -5.87
CA LEU A 100 0.76 5.89 -7.18
C LEU A 100 -0.17 4.70 -7.39
N TYR A 101 -0.84 4.70 -8.54
CA TYR A 101 -1.66 3.57 -8.98
C TYR A 101 -1.00 2.88 -10.18
N LEU A 102 -0.84 1.56 -10.10
CA LEU A 102 -0.30 0.74 -11.17
C LEU A 102 -1.27 -0.40 -11.47
N ASN A 103 -1.50 -0.69 -12.75
CA ASN A 103 -2.27 -1.85 -13.17
C ASN A 103 -1.57 -2.51 -14.37
N LEU A 104 -1.16 -3.76 -14.20
CA LEU A 104 -0.47 -4.53 -15.24
C LEU A 104 -0.77 -6.01 -15.07
N ASN A 105 -1.22 -6.67 -16.16
CA ASN A 105 -1.38 -8.12 -16.26
C ASN A 105 -2.19 -8.74 -15.08
N GLY A 106 -3.34 -8.16 -14.73
CA GLY A 106 -4.18 -8.66 -13.64
C GLY A 106 -3.70 -8.27 -12.23
N THR A 107 -2.55 -7.59 -12.12
CA THR A 107 -2.07 -7.04 -10.85
C THR A 107 -2.33 -5.55 -10.77
N SER A 108 -3.09 -5.14 -9.78
CA SER A 108 -3.35 -3.77 -9.39
C SER A 108 -2.58 -3.46 -8.09
N LYS A 109 -1.85 -2.33 -8.07
CA LYS A 109 -1.17 -1.84 -6.87
C LYS A 109 -1.54 -0.39 -6.61
N LEU A 110 -1.95 -0.11 -5.38
CA LEU A 110 -2.16 1.24 -4.88
C LEU A 110 -1.14 1.53 -3.79
N TYR A 111 -0.26 2.48 -4.08
CA TYR A 111 0.66 3.05 -3.10
C TYR A 111 0.07 4.34 -2.53
N VAL A 112 0.26 4.54 -1.23
CA VAL A 112 0.05 5.82 -0.55
C VAL A 112 1.24 6.11 0.34
N TYR A 113 1.63 7.38 0.45
CA TYR A 113 2.78 7.78 1.27
C TYR A 113 2.67 9.23 1.72
N SER A 114 3.06 9.51 2.96
CA SER A 114 3.29 10.87 3.47
C SER A 114 4.76 11.03 3.88
N PRO A 115 5.50 11.99 3.29
CA PRO A 115 6.82 12.40 3.77
C PRO A 115 6.84 12.84 5.25
N THR A 116 5.85 13.61 5.70
CA THR A 116 5.75 14.16 7.05
C THR A 116 5.66 13.06 8.09
N LEU A 117 4.85 12.02 7.81
CA LEU A 117 4.74 10.85 8.70
C LEU A 117 5.85 9.82 8.46
N ASN A 118 6.58 9.93 7.35
CA ASN A 118 7.45 8.88 6.79
C ASN A 118 6.77 7.51 6.79
N MET A 119 5.51 7.48 6.39
CA MET A 119 4.64 6.32 6.46
C MET A 119 3.96 6.10 5.12
N GLY A 120 4.10 4.89 4.58
CA GLY A 120 3.43 4.49 3.36
C GLY A 120 2.85 3.10 3.43
N TYR A 121 1.89 2.85 2.53
CA TYR A 121 1.23 1.58 2.35
C TYR A 121 1.21 1.20 0.87
N CYS A 122 1.32 -0.09 0.59
CA CYS A 122 1.08 -0.67 -0.72
C CYS A 122 -0.01 -1.72 -0.58
N LEU A 123 -1.13 -1.52 -1.26
CA LEU A 123 -2.24 -2.46 -1.36
C LEU A 123 -2.12 -3.15 -2.71
N ILE A 124 -2.05 -4.48 -2.71
CA ILE A 124 -1.81 -5.29 -3.91
C ILE A 124 -2.99 -6.21 -4.10
N LEU A 125 -3.65 -6.08 -5.25
CA LEU A 125 -4.72 -6.95 -5.71
C LEU A 125 -4.26 -7.70 -6.95
N VAL A 126 -4.34 -9.04 -6.93
CA VAL A 126 -4.10 -9.91 -8.09
C VAL A 126 -5.40 -10.65 -8.39
N ILE A 127 -5.82 -10.64 -9.65
CA ILE A 127 -7.01 -11.31 -10.22
C ILE A 127 -6.61 -11.92 -11.59
#